data_AF-A0AA96WCW7-F1
#
_entry.id   AF-A0AA96WCW7-F1
#
_cell.length_a   1.000
_cell.length_b   1.000
_cell.length_c   1.000
_cell.angle_alpha   90.00
_cell.angle_beta   90.00
_cell.angle_gamma   90.00
#
_symmetry.space_group_name_H-M   'P 1'
#
loop_
_entity.id
_entity.type
_entity.pdbx_description
1 polymer ?
#
loop_
_entity_poly.entity_id
_entity_poly.type
_entity_poly.pdbx_seq_one_letter_code
_entity_poly.pdbx_strand_id
1 'polypeptide(L)'
;MSKQDYEWKRFWCPRSGSINLTDGGYSYDPDAEWGKAYNPDLVSLEAIAEIPCLVLLGEPGIGKSQELENLKALTEKKICNSSQILDLNLRSCTNLKADLFKDETFTDWLGNSYRLYLFLDSLDEGLLSIPTLAAGLIDELKKPKYQNHINRLHLRLACRTFVFPAILEEGLKKLWKEANFAIYKLAPLRRIDVIEAAKAEGLSSNDFLKEIDQKHVVPLAIKPVTLKFLLASYRKYNGQFPPNQKLHELYLEGCRELCAEPKDEERHPLRSVSYLLPEKRLIVAARIAAITIFLNRFAVWSGRKFDMPNGDVFLNTLCHGYENVNGSSFEITDKVNKENGR
;
A
#
# COMPACT_ATOMS: atom_id res chain seq x y z
N MET A 1 -10.76 14.10 0.05
CA MET A 1 -9.94 15.20 -0.52
C MET A 1 -9.53 14.84 -1.94
N SER A 2 -9.29 15.79 -2.85
CA SER A 2 -8.86 15.48 -4.22
C SER A 2 -7.51 14.74 -4.21
N LYS A 3 -7.36 13.74 -5.07
CA LYS A 3 -6.10 13.02 -5.25
C LYS A 3 -5.12 13.94 -5.99
N GLN A 4 -4.40 14.76 -5.24
CA GLN A 4 -3.31 15.55 -5.79
C GLN A 4 -2.10 14.62 -5.96
N ASP A 5 -1.66 14.48 -7.20
CA ASP A 5 -0.46 13.76 -7.59
C ASP A 5 0.68 14.76 -7.66
N TYR A 6 1.71 14.56 -6.84
CA TYR A 6 2.89 15.42 -6.81
C TYR A 6 3.94 14.88 -7.78
N GLU A 7 4.60 15.77 -8.54
CA GLU A 7 5.65 15.41 -9.50
C GLU A 7 6.99 15.10 -8.81
N TRP A 8 6.98 14.13 -7.89
CA TRP A 8 8.19 13.64 -7.23
C TRP A 8 8.71 12.34 -7.86
N LYS A 9 10.03 12.15 -7.79
CA LYS A 9 10.68 10.89 -8.17
C LYS A 9 10.83 10.00 -6.94
N ARG A 10 10.43 8.74 -7.05
CA ARG A 10 10.55 7.76 -5.97
C ARG A 10 11.72 6.81 -6.21
N PHE A 11 12.26 6.31 -5.10
CA PHE A 11 13.43 5.45 -5.10
C PHE A 11 13.16 4.13 -4.39
N TRP A 12 13.87 3.11 -4.84
CA TRP A 12 13.74 1.74 -4.40
C TRP A 12 15.08 1.25 -3.89
N CYS A 13 15.07 0.50 -2.80
CA CYS A 13 16.26 -0.08 -2.18
C CYS A 13 16.14 -1.61 -2.21
N PRO A 14 17.17 -2.38 -2.62
CA PRO A 14 17.17 -3.83 -2.44
C PRO A 14 16.81 -4.21 -1.00
N ARG A 15 16.15 -5.35 -0.79
CA ARG A 15 15.71 -5.73 0.56
C ARG A 15 16.85 -5.77 1.60
N SER A 16 18.03 -6.21 1.20
CA SER A 16 19.25 -6.23 2.03
C SER A 16 19.99 -4.91 2.10
N GLY A 17 19.63 -3.93 1.27
CA GLY A 17 20.26 -2.63 1.20
C GLY A 17 19.85 -1.73 2.37
N SER A 18 20.59 -0.63 2.47
CA SER A 18 20.39 0.39 3.50
C SER A 18 19.86 1.69 2.89
N ILE A 19 19.08 2.43 3.68
CA ILE A 19 18.57 3.75 3.32
C ILE A 19 19.13 4.74 4.33
N ASN A 20 19.86 5.73 3.83
CA ASN A 20 20.46 6.77 4.63
C ASN A 20 19.46 7.91 4.87
N LEU A 21 19.20 8.16 6.16
CA LEU A 21 18.25 9.16 6.65
C LEU A 21 18.94 10.38 7.31
N THR A 22 20.22 10.63 7.00
CA THR A 22 21.00 11.71 7.65
C THR A 22 20.57 13.12 7.27
N ASP A 23 19.76 13.29 6.23
CA ASP A 23 19.13 14.57 5.89
C ASP A 23 17.94 14.81 6.83
N GLY A 24 18.20 15.05 8.12
CA GLY A 24 17.17 15.41 9.11
C GLY A 24 16.06 14.36 9.32
N GLY A 25 16.31 13.09 9.01
CA GLY A 25 15.31 12.01 9.05
C GLY A 25 14.60 11.74 7.72
N TYR A 26 14.87 12.54 6.69
CA TYR A 26 14.44 12.29 5.31
C TYR A 26 15.44 11.37 4.59
N SER A 27 14.99 10.68 3.54
CA SER A 27 15.93 9.97 2.66
C SER A 27 16.85 10.97 1.98
N TYR A 28 18.16 10.78 2.14
CA TYR A 28 19.14 11.61 1.42
C TYR A 28 18.96 11.44 -0.09
N ASP A 29 18.96 12.54 -0.85
CA ASP A 29 18.64 12.51 -2.28
C ASP A 29 19.75 11.80 -3.09
N PRO A 30 19.45 10.68 -3.78
CA PRO A 30 20.44 9.98 -4.62
C PRO A 30 20.91 10.80 -5.82
N ASP A 31 20.09 11.75 -6.28
CA ASP A 31 20.40 12.61 -7.43
C ASP A 31 21.21 13.87 -7.03
N ALA A 32 21.47 14.10 -5.73
CA ALA A 32 22.36 15.17 -5.26
C ALA A 32 23.84 14.85 -5.54
N GLU A 33 24.72 15.87 -5.43
CA GLU A 33 26.16 15.76 -5.73
C GLU A 33 26.83 14.55 -5.07
N TRP A 34 26.53 14.28 -3.79
CA TRP A 34 27.03 13.14 -3.02
C TRP A 34 26.00 12.03 -2.82
N GLY A 35 24.86 12.09 -3.52
CA GLY A 35 23.71 11.21 -3.33
C GLY A 35 24.04 9.74 -3.45
N LYS A 36 24.80 9.37 -4.49
CA LYS A 36 25.27 7.98 -4.70
C LYS A 36 26.25 7.48 -3.64
N ALA A 37 26.97 8.37 -2.96
CA ALA A 37 27.86 7.98 -1.86
C ALA A 37 27.07 7.72 -0.58
N TYR A 38 26.05 8.53 -0.30
CA TYR A 38 25.20 8.36 0.89
C TYR A 38 24.15 7.24 0.72
N ASN A 39 23.62 7.05 -0.48
CA ASN A 39 22.58 6.09 -0.83
C ASN A 39 22.95 5.30 -2.10
N PRO A 40 24.02 4.48 -2.08
CA PRO A 40 24.47 3.72 -3.27
C PRO A 40 23.46 2.67 -3.73
N ASP A 41 22.64 2.18 -2.80
CA ASP A 41 21.66 1.12 -3.04
C ASP A 41 20.35 1.66 -3.64
N LEU A 42 20.12 2.97 -3.64
CA LEU A 42 18.87 3.56 -4.12
C LEU A 42 18.85 3.65 -5.64
N VAL A 43 17.83 3.04 -6.23
CA VAL A 43 17.61 2.98 -7.68
C VAL A 43 16.24 3.53 -8.06
N SER A 44 16.09 4.00 -9.30
CA SER A 44 14.80 4.44 -9.81
C SER A 44 13.92 3.25 -10.20
N LEU A 45 12.62 3.50 -10.39
CA LEU A 45 11.67 2.47 -10.82
C LEU A 45 12.04 1.91 -12.20
N GLU A 46 12.52 2.77 -13.10
CA GLU A 46 12.93 2.37 -14.46
C GLU A 46 14.12 1.41 -14.45
N ALA A 47 15.05 1.58 -13.49
CA ALA A 47 16.24 0.74 -13.36
C ALA A 47 15.90 -0.71 -13.00
N ILE A 48 14.77 -0.94 -12.32
CA ILE A 48 14.31 -2.27 -11.89
C ILE A 48 13.14 -2.79 -12.73
N ALA A 49 12.61 -1.98 -13.64
CA ALA A 49 11.38 -2.26 -14.39
C ALA A 49 11.47 -3.51 -15.26
N GLU A 50 12.66 -3.84 -15.78
CA GLU A 50 12.87 -4.96 -16.71
C GLU A 50 13.08 -6.31 -16.00
N ILE A 51 13.25 -6.32 -14.67
CA ILE A 51 13.44 -7.55 -13.90
C ILE A 51 12.19 -8.43 -14.07
N PRO A 52 12.30 -9.68 -14.56
CA PRO A 52 11.11 -10.48 -14.88
C PRO A 52 10.20 -10.75 -13.68
N CYS A 53 10.73 -11.07 -12.51
CA CYS A 53 9.95 -11.23 -11.28
C CYS A 53 10.37 -10.20 -10.25
N LEU A 54 9.53 -9.19 -10.05
CA LEU A 54 9.83 -8.05 -9.18
C LEU A 54 8.81 -7.97 -8.04
N VAL A 55 9.31 -8.04 -6.81
CA VAL A 55 8.53 -7.84 -5.60
C VAL A 55 8.82 -6.45 -5.03
N LEU A 56 7.76 -5.68 -4.82
CA LEU A 56 7.77 -4.30 -4.35
C LEU A 56 7.19 -4.22 -2.94
N LEU A 57 8.06 -3.98 -1.97
CA LEU A 57 7.75 -3.92 -0.55
C LEU A 57 7.66 -2.47 -0.07
N GLY A 58 6.95 -2.26 1.03
CA GLY A 58 6.84 -0.94 1.64
C GLY A 58 5.78 -0.88 2.73
N GLU A 59 5.91 0.10 3.60
CA GLU A 59 4.95 0.33 4.68
C GLU A 59 3.56 0.76 4.17
N PRO A 60 2.50 0.66 4.99
CA PRO A 60 1.20 1.22 4.66
C PRO A 60 1.30 2.72 4.34
N GLY A 61 0.64 3.16 3.27
CA GLY A 61 0.57 4.58 2.89
C GLY A 61 1.86 5.19 2.33
N ILE A 62 2.92 4.40 2.14
CA ILE A 62 4.20 4.89 1.58
C ILE A 62 4.14 5.18 0.06
N GLY A 63 3.10 4.68 -0.62
CA GLY A 63 2.84 4.94 -2.06
C GLY A 63 2.98 3.74 -3.00
N LYS A 64 3.03 2.49 -2.50
CA LYS A 64 3.22 1.28 -3.34
C LYS A 64 2.27 1.17 -4.53
N SER A 65 0.96 1.30 -4.29
CA SER A 65 -0.04 1.19 -5.36
C SER A 65 0.16 2.25 -6.45
N GLN A 66 0.51 3.48 -6.07
CA GLN A 66 0.81 4.54 -7.05
C GLN A 66 2.06 4.20 -7.87
N GLU A 67 3.10 3.66 -7.24
CA GLU A 67 4.29 3.25 -7.98
C GLU A 67 4.06 2.02 -8.86
N LEU A 68 3.16 1.13 -8.46
CA LEU A 68 2.76 -0.01 -9.30
C LEU A 68 2.01 0.48 -10.55
N GLU A 69 1.12 1.47 -10.41
CA GLU A 69 0.47 2.16 -11.53
C GLU A 69 1.49 2.88 -12.41
N ASN A 70 2.48 3.58 -11.81
CA ASN A 70 3.56 4.21 -12.56
C ASN A 70 4.36 3.17 -13.37
N LEU A 71 4.63 1.99 -12.79
CA LEU A 71 5.31 0.90 -13.48
C LEU A 71 4.45 0.33 -14.62
N LYS A 72 3.14 0.20 -14.40
CA LYS A 72 2.18 -0.21 -15.44
C LYS A 72 2.20 0.80 -16.60
N ALA A 73 2.07 2.09 -16.33
CA ALA A 73 2.13 3.14 -17.34
C ALA A 73 3.48 3.16 -18.09
N LEU A 74 4.61 2.95 -17.39
CA LEU A 74 5.93 2.79 -18.03
C LEU A 74 5.97 1.58 -18.96
N THR A 75 5.33 0.49 -18.55
CA THR A 75 5.25 -0.75 -19.32
C THR A 75 4.38 -0.54 -20.56
N GLU A 76 3.19 0.05 -20.43
CA GLU A 76 2.28 0.39 -21.54
C GLU A 76 2.96 1.22 -22.62
N LYS A 77 3.76 2.22 -22.22
CA LYS A 77 4.54 3.05 -23.16
C LYS A 77 5.62 2.28 -23.92
N LYS A 78 6.11 1.16 -23.38
CA LYS A 78 7.16 0.32 -23.98
C LYS A 78 6.60 -0.89 -24.73
N ILE A 79 5.39 -1.31 -24.42
CA ILE A 79 4.77 -2.50 -24.98
C ILE A 79 4.60 -2.32 -26.49
N CYS A 80 5.03 -3.33 -27.24
CA CYS A 80 4.70 -3.52 -28.65
C CYS A 80 3.60 -4.57 -28.80
N ASN A 81 3.12 -4.81 -30.02
CA ASN A 81 2.07 -5.80 -30.32
C ASN A 81 2.35 -7.23 -29.78
N SER A 82 3.58 -7.53 -29.35
CA SER A 82 3.96 -8.80 -28.72
C SER A 82 4.00 -8.75 -27.19
N SER A 83 3.18 -7.93 -26.53
CA SER A 83 3.03 -7.94 -25.06
C SER A 83 1.61 -7.57 -24.62
N GLN A 84 1.19 -8.11 -23.48
CA GLN A 84 -0.11 -7.86 -22.85
C GLN A 84 0.08 -7.55 -21.37
N ILE A 85 -0.86 -6.80 -20.79
CA ILE A 85 -0.91 -6.50 -19.37
C ILE A 85 -2.15 -7.14 -18.77
N LEU A 86 -1.98 -7.77 -17.61
CA LEU A 86 -3.08 -8.20 -16.75
C LEU A 86 -2.84 -7.63 -15.36
N ASP A 87 -3.81 -6.90 -14.82
CA ASP A 87 -3.79 -6.43 -13.45
C ASP A 87 -4.86 -7.13 -12.62
N LEU A 88 -4.49 -7.46 -11.38
CA LEU A 88 -5.40 -8.06 -10.41
C LEU A 88 -5.11 -7.47 -9.04
N ASN A 89 -6.12 -6.82 -8.48
CA ASN A 89 -6.08 -6.41 -7.08
C ASN A 89 -6.44 -7.62 -6.19
N LEU A 90 -5.49 -8.09 -5.38
CA LEU A 90 -5.68 -9.28 -4.54
C LEU A 90 -6.67 -9.04 -3.40
N ARG A 91 -6.96 -7.77 -3.05
CA ARG A 91 -8.02 -7.41 -2.09
C ARG A 91 -9.39 -7.86 -2.55
N SER A 92 -9.69 -7.80 -3.85
CA SER A 92 -10.98 -8.24 -4.40
C SER A 92 -10.94 -9.69 -4.88
N CYS A 93 -9.78 -10.35 -4.83
CA CYS A 93 -9.64 -11.73 -5.26
C CYS A 93 -10.26 -12.66 -4.22
N THR A 94 -11.31 -13.37 -4.64
CA THR A 94 -11.99 -14.37 -3.80
C THR A 94 -11.54 -15.77 -4.13
N ASN A 95 -11.12 -16.01 -5.37
CA ASN A 95 -10.64 -17.30 -5.84
C ASN A 95 -9.55 -17.10 -6.89
N LEU A 96 -8.30 -17.26 -6.48
CA LEU A 96 -7.13 -17.10 -7.36
C LEU A 96 -7.23 -17.92 -8.65
N LYS A 97 -7.82 -19.12 -8.63
CA LYS A 97 -7.95 -19.92 -9.86
C LYS A 97 -8.95 -19.34 -10.84
N ALA A 98 -10.05 -18.78 -10.34
CA ALA A 98 -11.07 -18.17 -11.18
C ALA A 98 -10.64 -16.79 -11.64
N ASP A 99 -10.12 -15.97 -10.71
CA ASP A 99 -9.85 -14.55 -10.94
C ASP A 99 -8.54 -14.31 -11.70
N LEU A 100 -7.58 -15.25 -11.66
CA LEU A 100 -6.30 -15.13 -12.38
C LEU A 100 -6.13 -16.21 -13.45
N PHE A 101 -6.15 -17.49 -13.06
CA PHE A 101 -5.73 -18.57 -13.96
C PHE A 101 -6.75 -18.97 -15.03
N LYS A 102 -8.00 -18.47 -14.91
CA LYS A 102 -9.06 -18.60 -15.90
C LYS A 102 -9.37 -17.27 -16.60
N ASP A 103 -8.65 -16.21 -16.28
CA ASP A 103 -8.75 -14.94 -16.99
C ASP A 103 -8.37 -15.14 -18.46
N GLU A 104 -9.14 -14.51 -19.37
CA GLU A 104 -8.97 -14.67 -20.81
C GLU A 104 -7.56 -14.25 -21.26
N THR A 105 -7.04 -13.12 -20.74
CA THR A 105 -5.70 -12.61 -21.04
C THR A 105 -4.62 -13.59 -20.57
N PHE A 106 -4.81 -14.18 -19.39
CA PHE A 106 -3.89 -15.17 -18.83
C PHE A 106 -3.90 -16.47 -19.65
N THR A 107 -5.08 -16.94 -20.08
CA THR A 107 -5.19 -18.17 -20.88
C THR A 107 -4.67 -17.97 -22.29
N ASP A 108 -4.95 -16.83 -22.92
CA ASP A 108 -4.48 -16.50 -24.26
C ASP A 108 -2.96 -16.43 -24.33
N TRP A 109 -2.31 -15.94 -23.26
CA TRP A 109 -0.85 -15.88 -23.17
C TRP A 109 -0.17 -17.25 -23.30
N LEU A 110 -0.84 -18.32 -22.87
CA LEU A 110 -0.31 -19.69 -22.95
C LEU A 110 -0.29 -20.20 -24.39
N GLY A 111 -1.31 -19.85 -25.18
CA GLY A 111 -1.43 -20.26 -26.58
C GLY A 111 -0.62 -19.40 -27.56
N ASN A 112 -0.09 -18.27 -27.10
CA ASN A 112 0.60 -17.28 -27.94
C ASN A 112 2.08 -17.12 -27.58
N SER A 113 2.80 -16.30 -28.35
CA SER A 113 4.24 -16.03 -28.18
C SER A 113 4.57 -14.70 -27.49
N TYR A 114 3.56 -13.89 -27.13
CA TYR A 114 3.77 -12.58 -26.52
C TYR A 114 4.21 -12.67 -25.05
N ARG A 115 4.76 -11.59 -24.48
CA ARG A 115 5.05 -11.50 -23.04
C ARG A 115 3.82 -11.03 -22.27
N LEU A 116 3.55 -11.64 -21.12
CA LEU A 116 2.50 -11.18 -20.21
C LEU A 116 3.14 -10.44 -19.03
N TYR A 117 2.72 -9.20 -18.80
CA TYR A 117 3.07 -8.44 -17.61
C TYR A 117 1.90 -8.52 -16.62
N LEU A 118 2.10 -9.29 -15.56
CA LEU A 118 1.10 -9.54 -14.53
C LEU A 118 1.38 -8.65 -13.31
N PHE A 119 0.44 -7.76 -13.00
CA PHE A 119 0.49 -6.86 -11.85
C PHE A 119 -0.45 -7.35 -10.75
N LEU A 120 0.11 -7.69 -9.59
CA LEU A 120 -0.62 -8.12 -8.40
C LEU A 120 -0.41 -7.10 -7.28
N ASP A 121 -1.45 -6.32 -6.93
CA ASP A 121 -1.40 -5.38 -5.80
C ASP A 121 -2.07 -5.96 -4.55
N SER A 122 -1.77 -5.37 -3.39
CA SER A 122 -2.45 -5.63 -2.11
C SER A 122 -2.39 -7.10 -1.65
N LEU A 123 -1.26 -7.80 -1.84
CA LEU A 123 -1.09 -9.17 -1.34
C LEU A 123 -1.38 -9.28 0.16
N ASP A 124 -0.96 -8.29 0.94
CA ASP A 124 -1.17 -8.24 2.40
C ASP A 124 -2.60 -7.92 2.85
N GLU A 125 -3.49 -7.60 1.91
CA GLU A 125 -4.88 -7.18 2.15
C GLU A 125 -5.88 -8.10 1.44
N GLY A 126 -5.41 -9.23 0.91
CA GLY A 126 -6.24 -10.20 0.22
C GLY A 126 -7.28 -10.87 1.13
N LEU A 127 -8.42 -11.26 0.54
CA LEU A 127 -9.49 -11.97 1.26
C LEU A 127 -9.10 -13.40 1.65
N LEU A 128 -8.18 -14.00 0.91
CA LEU A 128 -7.58 -15.29 1.25
C LEU A 128 -6.45 -15.06 2.26
N SER A 129 -6.27 -15.99 3.21
CA SER A 129 -5.09 -15.88 4.08
C SER A 129 -3.82 -15.87 3.22
N ILE A 130 -2.92 -14.98 3.58
CA ILE A 130 -1.69 -14.71 2.84
C ILE A 130 -0.88 -16.01 2.58
N PRO A 131 -0.74 -16.94 3.54
CA PRO A 131 -0.08 -18.23 3.26
C PRO A 131 -0.80 -19.09 2.23
N THR A 132 -2.14 -19.11 2.23
CA THR A 132 -2.95 -19.87 1.26
C THR A 132 -2.82 -19.29 -0.14
N LEU A 133 -2.91 -17.97 -0.26
CA LEU A 133 -2.75 -17.28 -1.54
C LEU A 133 -1.34 -17.47 -2.09
N ALA A 134 -0.32 -17.30 -1.23
CA ALA A 134 1.07 -17.54 -1.58
C ALA A 134 1.33 -18.98 -2.06
N ALA A 135 0.88 -19.98 -1.30
CA ALA A 135 1.03 -21.38 -1.67
C ALA A 135 0.27 -21.69 -2.97
N GLY A 136 -0.99 -21.25 -3.08
CA GLY A 136 -1.81 -21.48 -4.26
C GLY A 136 -1.23 -20.86 -5.54
N LEU A 137 -0.66 -19.65 -5.45
CA LEU A 137 0.01 -19.00 -6.58
C LEU A 137 1.22 -19.81 -7.05
N ILE A 138 2.07 -20.24 -6.11
CA ILE A 138 3.26 -21.03 -6.41
C ILE A 138 2.90 -22.43 -6.94
N ASP A 139 1.92 -23.10 -6.33
CA ASP A 139 1.51 -24.44 -6.71
C ASP A 139 0.88 -24.48 -8.11
N GLU A 140 0.12 -23.45 -8.48
CA GLU A 140 -0.33 -23.30 -9.85
C GLU A 140 0.87 -23.03 -10.77
N LEU A 141 1.68 -21.98 -10.54
CA LEU A 141 2.79 -21.61 -11.43
C LEU A 141 3.86 -22.71 -11.64
N LYS A 142 4.03 -23.62 -10.69
CA LYS A 142 4.91 -24.80 -10.81
C LYS A 142 4.38 -25.87 -11.76
N LYS A 143 3.10 -25.87 -12.12
CA LYS A 143 2.56 -26.88 -13.02
C LYS A 143 3.23 -26.74 -14.39
N PRO A 144 3.59 -27.86 -15.06
CA PRO A 144 4.32 -27.82 -16.33
C PRO A 144 3.68 -26.90 -17.39
N LYS A 145 2.34 -26.87 -17.46
CA LYS A 145 1.60 -26.00 -18.37
C LYS A 145 1.92 -24.50 -18.23
N TYR A 146 2.24 -24.03 -17.03
CA TYR A 146 2.58 -22.63 -16.77
C TYR A 146 4.09 -22.45 -16.67
N GLN A 147 4.78 -23.37 -15.98
CA GLN A 147 6.22 -23.30 -15.76
C GLN A 147 7.01 -23.28 -17.09
N ASN A 148 6.57 -24.02 -18.10
CA ASN A 148 7.21 -24.03 -19.42
C ASN A 148 7.16 -22.67 -20.15
N HIS A 149 6.29 -21.76 -19.70
CA HIS A 149 6.10 -20.43 -20.26
C HIS A 149 6.64 -19.31 -19.36
N ILE A 150 7.22 -19.64 -18.20
CA ILE A 150 7.61 -18.67 -17.16
C ILE A 150 8.57 -17.58 -17.67
N ASN A 151 9.37 -17.89 -18.69
CA ASN A 151 10.29 -16.95 -19.34
C ASN A 151 9.59 -15.82 -20.10
N ARG A 152 8.30 -15.96 -20.41
CA ARG A 152 7.45 -14.92 -21.01
C ARG A 152 6.51 -14.25 -20.01
N LEU A 153 6.60 -14.60 -18.72
CA LEU A 153 5.80 -14.00 -17.66
C LEU A 153 6.65 -13.01 -16.85
N HIS A 154 6.24 -11.74 -16.90
CA HIS A 154 6.79 -10.67 -16.07
C HIS A 154 5.85 -10.42 -14.89
N LEU A 155 6.22 -10.85 -13.69
CA LEU A 155 5.42 -10.68 -12.48
C LEU A 155 5.84 -9.41 -11.72
N ARG A 156 4.88 -8.56 -11.39
CA ARG A 156 5.03 -7.39 -10.51
C ARG A 156 4.11 -7.59 -9.31
N LEU A 157 4.67 -7.72 -8.12
CA LEU A 157 3.89 -8.02 -6.92
C LEU A 157 4.17 -7.00 -5.82
N ALA A 158 3.13 -6.36 -5.29
CA ALA A 158 3.24 -5.41 -4.19
C ALA A 158 2.73 -6.00 -2.86
N CYS A 159 3.47 -5.76 -1.78
CA CYS A 159 3.12 -6.26 -0.44
C CYS A 159 3.69 -5.38 0.69
N ARG A 160 3.14 -5.48 1.90
CA ARG A 160 3.77 -4.94 3.13
C ARG A 160 5.08 -5.65 3.45
N THR A 161 6.08 -4.86 3.87
CA THR A 161 7.45 -5.33 4.13
C THR A 161 7.53 -6.54 5.08
N PHE A 162 6.83 -6.48 6.22
CA PHE A 162 6.90 -7.53 7.25
C PHE A 162 5.94 -8.69 7.03
N VAL A 163 5.10 -8.61 6.00
CA VAL A 163 4.02 -9.57 5.75
C VAL A 163 4.34 -10.48 4.55
N PHE A 164 5.37 -10.15 3.77
CA PHE A 164 5.75 -10.92 2.59
C PHE A 164 6.18 -12.36 2.96
N PRO A 165 5.47 -13.41 2.50
CA PRO A 165 5.72 -14.78 2.97
C PRO A 165 7.00 -15.39 2.43
N ALA A 166 7.78 -16.05 3.30
CA ALA A 166 8.98 -16.79 2.91
C ALA A 166 8.71 -17.87 1.85
N ILE A 167 7.56 -18.57 1.93
CA ILE A 167 7.16 -19.57 0.94
C ILE A 167 6.97 -18.97 -0.46
N LEU A 168 6.46 -17.74 -0.54
CA LEU A 168 6.27 -17.04 -1.80
C LEU A 168 7.63 -16.61 -2.36
N GLU A 169 8.48 -16.03 -1.52
CA GLU A 169 9.85 -15.67 -1.90
C GLU A 169 10.62 -16.85 -2.49
N GLU A 170 10.71 -17.96 -1.74
CA GLU A 170 11.46 -19.14 -2.18
C GLU A 170 10.86 -19.74 -3.45
N GLY A 171 9.53 -19.75 -3.57
CA GLY A 171 8.83 -20.24 -4.74
C GLY A 171 9.13 -19.41 -5.98
N LEU A 172 9.01 -18.09 -5.88
CA LEU A 172 9.31 -17.15 -6.97
C LEU A 172 10.79 -17.21 -7.38
N LYS A 173 11.70 -17.23 -6.40
CA LYS A 173 13.14 -17.37 -6.65
C LYS A 173 13.47 -18.67 -7.39
N LYS A 174 12.81 -19.78 -7.06
CA LYS A 174 12.99 -21.08 -7.76
C LYS A 174 12.42 -21.05 -9.18
N LEU A 175 11.26 -20.42 -9.39
CA LEU A 175 10.59 -20.36 -10.70
C LEU A 175 11.34 -19.47 -11.71
N TRP A 176 11.77 -18.28 -11.30
CA TRP A 176 12.45 -17.33 -12.19
C TRP A 176 13.97 -17.43 -12.18
N LYS A 177 14.54 -18.15 -11.21
CA LYS A 177 15.98 -18.17 -10.88
C LYS A 177 16.44 -16.84 -10.30
N GLU A 178 17.53 -16.88 -9.55
CA GLU A 178 18.06 -15.73 -8.80
C GLU A 178 18.38 -14.51 -9.67
N ALA A 179 18.86 -14.71 -10.90
CA ALA A 179 19.18 -13.61 -11.81
C ALA A 179 17.95 -12.83 -12.34
N ASN A 180 16.75 -13.41 -12.28
CA ASN A 180 15.52 -12.79 -12.80
C ASN A 180 14.50 -12.49 -11.70
N PHE A 181 14.90 -12.60 -10.44
CA PHE A 181 14.07 -12.37 -9.27
C PHE A 181 14.70 -11.31 -8.38
N ALA A 182 13.95 -10.29 -8.01
CA ALA A 182 14.42 -9.29 -7.06
C ALA A 182 13.32 -8.76 -6.15
N ILE A 183 13.72 -8.37 -4.94
CA ILE A 183 12.86 -7.74 -3.95
C ILE A 183 13.42 -6.36 -3.62
N TYR A 184 12.59 -5.34 -3.80
CA TYR A 184 12.91 -3.96 -3.48
C TYR A 184 11.91 -3.38 -2.47
N LYS A 185 12.38 -2.48 -1.61
CA LYS A 185 11.60 -1.72 -0.64
C LYS A 185 11.52 -0.28 -1.11
N LEU A 186 10.33 0.31 -1.10
CA LEU A 186 10.11 1.71 -1.43
C LEU A 186 10.73 2.60 -0.35
N ALA A 187 11.59 3.53 -0.75
CA ALA A 187 12.20 4.48 0.15
C ALA A 187 11.19 5.52 0.66
N PRO A 188 11.41 6.07 1.88
CA PRO A 188 10.66 7.23 2.36
C PRO A 188 10.86 8.44 1.44
N LEU A 189 9.98 9.43 1.55
CA LEU A 189 10.13 10.69 0.83
C LEU A 189 11.43 11.40 1.21
N ARG A 190 12.06 12.01 0.22
CA ARG A 190 13.22 12.90 0.39
C ARG A 190 12.73 14.27 0.84
N ARG A 191 13.62 15.09 1.40
CA ARG A 191 13.29 16.48 1.79
C ARG A 191 12.78 17.29 0.58
N ILE A 192 13.40 17.11 -0.58
CA ILE A 192 12.97 17.75 -1.84
C ILE A 192 11.54 17.36 -2.24
N ASP A 193 11.12 16.12 -1.99
CA ASP A 193 9.76 15.68 -2.32
C ASP A 193 8.72 16.42 -1.44
N VAL A 194 9.04 16.65 -0.18
CA VAL A 194 8.19 17.44 0.74
C VAL A 194 8.12 18.91 0.33
N ILE A 195 9.24 19.47 -0.17
CA ILE A 195 9.30 20.82 -0.74
C ILE A 195 8.36 20.93 -1.94
N GLU A 196 8.44 19.98 -2.88
CA GLU A 196 7.60 19.98 -4.09
C GLU A 196 6.12 19.84 -3.75
N ALA A 197 5.76 19.00 -2.78
CA ALA A 197 4.39 18.90 -2.31
C ALA A 197 3.89 20.20 -1.69
N ALA A 198 4.68 20.87 -0.84
CA ALA A 198 4.30 22.16 -0.26
C ALA A 198 4.11 23.25 -1.33
N LYS A 199 5.00 23.32 -2.32
CA LYS A 199 4.88 24.26 -3.45
C LYS A 199 3.62 24.00 -4.28
N ALA A 200 3.33 22.74 -4.59
CA ALA A 200 2.13 22.35 -5.34
C ALA A 200 0.83 22.72 -4.61
N GLU A 201 0.87 22.82 -3.28
CA GLU A 201 -0.25 23.24 -2.43
C GLU A 201 -0.30 24.77 -2.21
N GLY A 202 0.58 25.55 -2.86
CA GLY A 202 0.67 27.00 -2.74
C GLY A 202 1.24 27.47 -1.40
N LEU A 203 1.97 26.62 -0.68
CA LEU A 203 2.54 26.92 0.63
C LEU A 203 4.01 27.36 0.52
N SER A 204 4.47 28.16 1.49
CA SER A 204 5.90 28.44 1.67
C SER A 204 6.61 27.16 2.14
N SER A 205 7.35 26.53 1.23
CA SER A 205 8.11 25.30 1.54
C SER A 205 9.12 25.49 2.68
N ASN A 206 9.76 26.66 2.77
CA ASN A 206 10.72 26.96 3.84
C ASN A 206 10.05 27.05 5.21
N ASP A 207 8.92 27.77 5.30
CA ASP A 207 8.20 27.93 6.57
C ASP A 207 7.54 26.62 6.99
N PHE A 208 7.02 25.85 6.03
CA PHE A 208 6.45 24.53 6.29
C PHE A 208 7.49 23.54 6.81
N LEU A 209 8.66 23.47 6.19
CA LEU A 209 9.75 22.62 6.67
C LEU A 209 10.25 23.05 8.04
N LYS A 210 10.39 24.36 8.28
CA LYS A 210 10.77 24.89 9.59
C LYS A 210 9.77 24.47 10.66
N GLU A 211 8.47 24.55 10.37
CA GLU A 211 7.42 24.11 11.29
C GLU A 211 7.48 22.59 11.54
N ILE A 212 7.71 21.77 10.51
CA ILE A 212 7.90 20.31 10.65
C ILE A 212 9.09 20.01 11.57
N ASP A 213 10.22 20.67 11.34
CA ASP A 213 11.47 20.48 12.08
C ASP A 213 11.27 20.92 13.54
N GLN A 214 10.63 22.07 13.79
CA GLN A 214 10.34 22.59 15.13
C GLN A 214 9.37 21.71 15.94
N LYS A 215 8.41 21.06 15.28
CA LYS A 215 7.46 20.14 15.93
C LYS A 215 7.94 18.70 15.98
N HIS A 216 9.11 18.40 15.43
CA HIS A 216 9.68 17.06 15.33
C HIS A 216 8.73 16.04 14.66
N VAL A 217 8.03 16.46 13.61
CA VAL A 217 7.03 15.62 12.89
C VAL A 217 7.52 15.08 11.56
N VAL A 218 8.84 15.09 11.31
CA VAL A 218 9.47 14.43 10.15
C VAL A 218 8.98 12.98 9.95
N PRO A 219 8.79 12.13 10.98
CA PRO A 219 8.29 10.77 10.80
C PRO A 219 6.92 10.68 10.10
N LEU A 220 6.11 11.75 10.15
CA LEU A 220 4.86 11.87 9.39
C LEU A 220 5.08 12.49 8.00
N ALA A 221 6.08 13.35 7.82
CA ALA A 221 6.36 13.98 6.53
C ALA A 221 6.96 13.01 5.50
N ILE A 222 7.63 11.94 5.93
CA ILE A 222 8.34 11.00 5.04
C ILE A 222 7.44 9.97 4.33
N LYS A 223 6.12 10.00 4.55
CA LYS A 223 5.15 9.14 3.84
C LYS A 223 4.06 10.00 3.19
N PRO A 224 3.66 9.72 1.93
CA PRO A 224 2.66 10.51 1.23
C PRO A 224 1.34 10.70 2.00
N VAL A 225 0.80 9.63 2.60
CA VAL A 225 -0.50 9.70 3.29
C VAL A 225 -0.45 10.64 4.50
N THR A 226 0.61 10.57 5.30
CA THR A 226 0.75 11.39 6.51
C THR A 226 1.27 12.79 6.20
N LEU A 227 2.03 12.96 5.10
CA LEU A 227 2.37 14.28 4.58
C LEU A 227 1.11 15.06 4.18
N LYS A 228 0.13 14.40 3.55
CA LYS A 228 -1.17 15.02 3.25
C LYS A 228 -1.88 15.52 4.51
N PHE A 229 -1.79 14.80 5.63
CA PHE A 229 -2.32 15.26 6.92
C PHE A 229 -1.62 16.53 7.40
N LEU A 230 -0.29 16.56 7.29
CA LEU A 230 0.50 17.74 7.67
C LEU A 230 0.16 18.95 6.80
N LEU A 231 0.10 18.80 5.48
CA LEU A 231 -0.25 19.89 4.56
C LEU A 231 -1.66 20.44 4.85
N ALA A 232 -2.63 19.56 5.07
CA ALA A 232 -4.01 19.93 5.40
C ALA A 232 -4.10 20.66 6.74
N SER A 233 -3.46 20.13 7.79
CA SER A 233 -3.43 20.74 9.12
C SER A 233 -2.74 22.11 9.07
N TYR A 234 -1.58 22.22 8.42
CA TYR A 234 -0.85 23.47 8.27
C TYR A 234 -1.68 24.56 7.57
N ARG A 235 -2.40 24.21 6.50
CA ARG A 235 -3.33 25.12 5.81
C ARG A 235 -4.48 25.54 6.72
N LYS A 236 -5.09 24.60 7.42
CA LYS A 236 -6.23 24.83 8.32
C LYS A 236 -5.90 25.79 9.46
N TYR A 237 -4.66 25.75 9.95
CA TYR A 237 -4.18 26.56 11.05
C TYR A 237 -3.29 27.73 10.61
N ASN A 238 -3.54 28.28 9.41
CA ASN A 238 -2.92 29.51 8.89
C ASN A 238 -1.38 29.49 8.89
N GLY A 239 -0.79 28.36 8.52
CA GLY A 239 0.66 28.23 8.35
C GLY A 239 1.42 27.90 9.64
N GLN A 240 0.77 27.31 10.64
CA GLN A 240 1.41 26.80 11.85
C GLN A 240 0.73 25.51 12.30
N PHE A 241 1.46 24.59 12.92
CA PHE A 241 0.83 23.50 13.65
C PHE A 241 0.42 23.99 15.04
N PRO A 242 -0.74 23.57 15.58
CA PRO A 242 -1.20 24.03 16.87
C PRO A 242 -0.13 23.87 17.98
N PRO A 243 0.03 24.87 18.87
CA PRO A 243 1.19 25.01 19.75
C PRO A 243 1.43 23.82 20.69
N ASN A 244 0.36 23.08 21.03
CA ASN A 244 0.40 21.96 21.98
C ASN A 244 0.19 20.59 21.32
N GLN A 245 0.06 20.53 19.99
CA GLN A 245 -0.27 19.27 19.32
C GLN A 245 0.96 18.37 19.23
N LYS A 246 0.91 17.21 19.87
CA LYS A 246 1.91 16.16 19.76
C LYS A 246 1.75 15.41 18.44
N LEU A 247 2.79 14.69 18.02
CA LEU A 247 2.79 13.89 16.78
C LEU A 247 1.55 12.98 16.66
N HIS A 248 1.15 12.31 17.74
CA HIS A 248 -0.02 11.42 17.73
C HIS A 248 -1.35 12.16 17.57
N GLU A 249 -1.44 13.42 18.00
CA GLU A 249 -2.66 14.23 17.86
C GLU A 249 -2.80 14.75 16.43
N LEU A 250 -1.70 15.04 15.73
CA LEU A 250 -1.70 15.33 14.29
C LEU A 250 -2.10 14.10 13.48
N TYR A 251 -1.59 12.92 13.86
CA TYR A 251 -2.01 11.66 13.26
C TYR A 251 -3.51 11.38 13.50
N LEU A 252 -3.99 11.60 14.73
CA LEU A 252 -5.40 11.43 15.09
C LEU A 252 -6.32 12.37 14.31
N GLU A 253 -5.90 13.63 14.11
CA GLU A 253 -6.61 14.57 13.26
C GLU A 253 -6.68 14.08 11.80
N GLY A 254 -5.57 13.60 11.24
CA GLY A 254 -5.56 12.97 9.92
C GLY A 254 -6.50 11.77 9.82
N CYS A 255 -6.55 10.92 10.84
CA CYS A 255 -7.52 9.82 10.91
C CYS A 255 -8.97 10.30 10.95
N ARG A 256 -9.27 11.41 11.63
CA ARG A 256 -10.63 12.02 11.63
C ARG A 256 -11.02 12.45 10.22
N GLU A 257 -10.12 13.12 9.51
CA GLU A 257 -10.36 13.55 8.12
C GLU A 257 -10.63 12.34 7.21
N LEU A 258 -9.85 11.26 7.34
CA LEU A 258 -10.10 10.00 6.60
C LEU A 258 -11.46 9.36 6.92
N CYS A 259 -11.97 9.52 8.13
CA CYS A 259 -13.30 9.04 8.53
C CYS A 259 -14.42 9.93 7.99
N ALA A 260 -14.13 11.21 7.73
CA ALA A 260 -15.05 12.18 7.15
C ALA A 260 -15.10 12.14 5.62
N GLU A 261 -14.11 11.53 4.96
CA GLU A 261 -14.13 11.37 3.51
C GLU A 261 -15.40 10.62 3.04
N PRO A 262 -16.07 11.11 1.97
CA PRO A 262 -17.16 10.37 1.36
C PRO A 262 -16.66 9.01 0.87
N LYS A 263 -17.52 7.98 0.96
CA LYS A 263 -17.19 6.69 0.36
C LYS A 263 -17.14 6.89 -1.15
N ASP A 264 -15.99 6.55 -1.72
CA ASP A 264 -15.76 6.54 -3.16
C ASP A 264 -16.69 5.49 -3.80
N GLU A 265 -17.67 5.95 -4.59
CA GLU A 265 -18.67 5.09 -5.23
C GLU A 265 -18.03 4.12 -6.24
N GLU A 266 -16.89 4.50 -6.86
CA GLU A 266 -16.15 3.63 -7.79
C GLU A 266 -15.45 2.47 -7.06
N ARG A 267 -14.99 2.68 -5.82
CA ARG A 267 -14.36 1.62 -5.01
C ARG A 267 -15.38 0.73 -4.28
N HIS A 268 -16.60 1.21 -4.08
CA HIS A 268 -17.63 0.53 -3.29
C HIS A 268 -19.04 0.67 -3.89
N PRO A 269 -19.30 0.15 -5.10
CA PRO A 269 -20.59 0.27 -5.78
C PRO A 269 -21.78 -0.36 -5.00
N LEU A 270 -21.49 -1.24 -4.03
CA LEU A 270 -22.50 -1.95 -3.22
C LEU A 270 -22.72 -1.37 -1.81
N ARG A 271 -22.03 -0.27 -1.41
CA ARG A 271 -22.13 0.31 -0.06
C ARG A 271 -22.43 1.81 -0.13
N SER A 272 -23.56 2.16 -0.75
CA SER A 272 -23.90 3.51 -1.19
C SER A 272 -24.31 4.53 -0.11
N VAL A 273 -24.43 4.18 1.19
CA VAL A 273 -24.67 5.19 2.23
C VAL A 273 -24.01 4.75 3.53
N SER A 274 -23.14 5.58 4.10
CA SER A 274 -22.69 5.40 5.48
C SER A 274 -23.49 6.29 6.41
N TYR A 275 -24.14 5.67 7.40
CA TYR A 275 -25.04 6.34 8.35
C TYR A 275 -24.31 6.77 9.63
N LEU A 276 -23.06 6.34 9.80
CA LEU A 276 -22.21 6.72 10.93
C LEU A 276 -21.55 8.07 10.72
N LEU A 277 -21.68 8.93 11.73
CA LEU A 277 -20.90 10.16 11.88
C LEU A 277 -19.39 9.85 11.90
N PRO A 278 -18.52 10.73 11.36
CA PRO A 278 -17.07 10.52 11.30
C PRO A 278 -16.43 10.15 12.65
N GLU A 279 -16.89 10.75 13.74
CA GLU A 279 -16.39 10.50 15.08
C GLU A 279 -16.69 9.07 15.55
N LYS A 280 -17.89 8.54 15.22
CA LYS A 280 -18.24 7.14 15.52
C LYS A 280 -17.39 6.18 14.70
N ARG A 281 -17.12 6.52 13.42
CA ARG A 281 -16.24 5.72 12.57
C ARG A 281 -14.83 5.63 13.14
N LEU A 282 -14.29 6.74 13.61
CA LEU A 282 -12.95 6.76 14.21
C LEU A 282 -12.84 5.84 15.42
N ILE A 283 -13.83 5.87 16.33
CA ILE A 283 -13.80 4.99 17.51
C ILE A 283 -13.90 3.52 17.11
N VAL A 284 -14.79 3.19 16.17
CA VAL A 284 -14.90 1.81 15.67
C VAL A 284 -13.61 1.36 14.99
N ALA A 285 -13.01 2.22 14.16
CA ALA A 285 -11.72 1.95 13.53
C ALA A 285 -10.60 1.76 14.55
N ALA A 286 -10.55 2.58 15.60
CA ALA A 286 -9.59 2.45 16.69
C ALA A 286 -9.76 1.13 17.46
N ARG A 287 -11.01 0.72 17.71
CA ARG A 287 -11.34 -0.58 18.32
C ARG A 287 -10.88 -1.75 17.46
N ILE A 288 -11.19 -1.72 16.15
CA ILE A 288 -10.74 -2.73 15.20
C ILE A 288 -9.21 -2.79 15.19
N ALA A 289 -8.54 -1.64 15.10
CA ALA A 289 -7.09 -1.53 15.10
C ALA A 289 -6.46 -2.08 16.38
N ALA A 290 -7.03 -1.79 17.55
CA ALA A 290 -6.54 -2.34 18.81
C ALA A 290 -6.62 -3.87 18.80
N ILE A 291 -7.76 -4.43 18.38
CA ILE A 291 -7.96 -5.87 18.35
C ILE A 291 -7.03 -6.55 17.34
N THR A 292 -6.86 -5.99 16.14
CA THR A 292 -5.96 -6.55 15.13
C THR A 292 -4.50 -6.48 15.55
N ILE A 293 -4.07 -5.38 16.17
CA ILE A 293 -2.71 -5.23 16.69
C ILE A 293 -2.45 -6.21 17.85
N PHE A 294 -3.29 -6.20 18.90
CA PHE A 294 -3.04 -6.99 20.11
C PHE A 294 -3.23 -8.50 19.90
N LEU A 295 -4.10 -8.91 18.97
CA LEU A 295 -4.28 -10.32 18.64
C LEU A 295 -3.38 -10.80 17.50
N ASN A 296 -2.51 -9.92 16.98
CA ASN A 296 -1.68 -10.19 15.80
C ASN A 296 -2.53 -10.76 14.64
N ARG A 297 -3.63 -10.08 14.33
CA ARG A 297 -4.57 -10.42 13.27
C ARG A 297 -4.45 -9.43 12.12
N PHE A 298 -4.60 -9.91 10.90
CA PHE A 298 -4.34 -9.10 9.70
C PHE A 298 -5.62 -8.48 9.14
N ALA A 299 -6.77 -9.14 9.31
CA ALA A 299 -8.05 -8.68 8.81
C ALA A 299 -9.23 -9.07 9.73
N VAL A 300 -10.40 -8.48 9.42
CA VAL A 300 -11.69 -8.81 10.03
C VAL A 300 -12.49 -9.64 9.04
N TRP A 301 -12.84 -10.87 9.43
CA TRP A 301 -13.63 -11.78 8.60
C TRP A 301 -15.13 -11.60 8.84
N SER A 302 -15.87 -11.16 7.81
CA SER A 302 -17.32 -10.96 7.86
C SER A 302 -18.14 -12.08 7.19
N GLY A 303 -17.49 -13.16 6.77
CA GLY A 303 -18.12 -14.33 6.12
C GLY A 303 -18.64 -15.35 7.12
N ARG A 304 -18.81 -16.61 6.69
CA ARG A 304 -19.18 -17.69 7.62
C ARG A 304 -17.99 -18.05 8.51
N LYS A 305 -18.21 -18.27 9.80
CA LYS A 305 -17.15 -18.56 10.77
C LYS A 305 -16.28 -19.77 10.39
N PHE A 306 -16.89 -20.80 9.80
CA PHE A 306 -16.18 -22.02 9.38
C PHE A 306 -15.19 -21.79 8.24
N ASP A 307 -15.40 -20.74 7.44
CA ASP A 307 -14.55 -20.39 6.29
C ASP A 307 -13.48 -19.36 6.69
N MET A 308 -13.41 -18.97 7.96
CA MET A 308 -12.51 -17.92 8.44
C MET A 308 -11.05 -18.35 8.30
N PRO A 309 -10.20 -17.55 7.62
CA PRO A 309 -8.79 -17.87 7.52
C PRO A 309 -8.04 -17.76 8.86
N ASN A 310 -7.04 -18.62 9.05
CA ASN A 310 -6.13 -18.52 10.18
C ASN A 310 -5.35 -17.20 10.11
N GLY A 311 -5.54 -16.33 11.10
CA GLY A 311 -4.93 -14.99 11.13
C GLY A 311 -5.93 -13.84 11.11
N ASP A 312 -7.23 -14.13 10.95
CA ASP A 312 -8.29 -13.13 10.99
C ASP A 312 -9.04 -13.14 12.33
N VAL A 313 -9.74 -12.04 12.62
CA VAL A 313 -10.71 -11.96 13.72
C VAL A 313 -12.13 -12.03 13.14
N PHE A 314 -12.98 -12.85 13.75
CA PHE A 314 -14.37 -12.96 13.30
C PHE A 314 -15.14 -11.68 13.65
N LEU A 315 -15.90 -11.14 12.70
CA LEU A 315 -16.66 -9.91 12.87
C LEU A 315 -17.52 -9.94 14.13
N ASN A 316 -18.24 -11.04 14.38
CA ASN A 316 -19.15 -11.13 15.52
C ASN A 316 -18.40 -11.01 16.86
N THR A 317 -17.11 -11.36 16.93
CA THR A 317 -16.28 -11.15 18.13
C THR A 317 -16.05 -9.67 18.42
N LEU A 318 -16.17 -8.80 17.42
CA LEU A 318 -16.08 -7.36 17.56
C LEU A 318 -17.41 -6.74 18.00
N CYS A 319 -18.53 -7.44 17.79
CA CYS A 319 -19.91 -6.96 17.95
C CYS A 319 -20.45 -7.14 19.37
N HIS A 320 -19.72 -6.58 20.34
CA HIS A 320 -20.08 -6.67 21.74
C HIS A 320 -19.83 -5.35 22.47
N GLY A 321 -20.77 -4.98 23.35
CA GLY A 321 -20.64 -3.82 24.20
C GLY A 321 -20.95 -2.50 23.49
N TYR A 322 -20.51 -1.42 24.11
CA TYR A 322 -20.84 -0.05 23.73
C TYR A 322 -19.58 0.79 23.65
N GLU A 323 -19.61 1.81 22.79
CA GLU A 323 -18.60 2.86 22.71
C GLU A 323 -19.24 4.23 22.95
N ASN A 324 -18.45 5.20 23.40
CA ASN A 324 -18.93 6.54 23.73
C ASN A 324 -18.32 7.60 22.82
N VAL A 325 -19.16 8.42 22.18
CA VAL A 325 -18.75 9.62 21.43
C VAL A 325 -19.50 10.82 21.99
N ASN A 326 -18.79 11.87 22.40
CA ASN A 326 -19.37 13.14 22.86
C ASN A 326 -20.50 12.96 23.91
N GLY A 327 -20.31 12.04 24.86
CA GLY A 327 -21.30 11.73 25.91
C GLY A 327 -22.48 10.86 25.45
N SER A 328 -22.53 10.45 24.19
CA SER A 328 -23.54 9.52 23.66
C SER A 328 -22.96 8.12 23.50
N SER A 329 -23.58 7.14 24.17
CA SER A 329 -23.26 5.72 24.02
C SER A 329 -23.96 5.13 22.80
N PHE A 330 -23.29 4.23 22.08
CA PHE A 330 -23.89 3.45 21.01
C PHE A 330 -23.36 2.01 21.00
N GLU A 331 -24.24 1.08 20.65
CA GLU A 331 -23.91 -0.35 20.61
C GLU A 331 -23.03 -0.69 19.40
N ILE A 332 -22.04 -1.56 19.62
CA ILE A 332 -21.19 -2.09 18.55
C ILE A 332 -21.85 -3.33 17.94
N THR A 333 -22.46 -3.14 16.77
CA THR A 333 -23.17 -4.18 16.03
C THR A 333 -22.45 -4.56 14.73
N ASP A 334 -22.86 -5.67 14.10
CA ASP A 334 -22.37 -6.07 12.78
C ASP A 334 -22.50 -4.95 11.75
N LYS A 335 -23.61 -4.20 11.79
CA LYS A 335 -23.86 -3.08 10.87
C LYS A 335 -22.83 -1.99 11.07
N VAL A 336 -22.55 -1.62 12.32
CA VAL A 336 -21.59 -0.57 12.68
C VAL A 336 -20.16 -0.94 12.24
N ASN A 337 -19.76 -2.20 12.43
CA ASN A 337 -18.44 -2.67 12.02
C ASN A 337 -18.32 -2.80 10.49
N LYS A 338 -19.35 -3.31 9.79
CA LYS A 338 -19.37 -3.41 8.32
C LYS A 338 -19.37 -2.05 7.64
N GLU A 339 -19.96 -1.03 8.25
CA GLU A 339 -19.89 0.34 7.74
C GLU A 339 -18.48 0.94 7.80
N ASN A 340 -17.63 0.48 8.72
CA ASN A 340 -16.23 0.90 8.87
C ASN A 340 -15.23 0.07 8.06
N GLY A 341 -15.62 -1.09 7.55
CA GLY A 341 -14.81 -1.83 6.59
C GLY A 341 -14.67 -1.06 5.29
N ARG A 342 -13.44 -0.68 4.92
CA ARG A 342 -13.07 -0.29 3.56
C ARG A 342 -12.96 -1.55 2.72
#